data_AF-A0A7J5Y757-F1
#
_entry.id   AF-A0A7J5Y757-F1
#
_cell.length_a   1.000
_cell.length_b   1.000
_cell.length_c   1.000
_cell.angle_alpha   90.00
_cell.angle_beta   90.00
_cell.angle_gamma   90.00
#
_symmetry.space_group_name_H-M   'P 1'
#
loop_
_entity.id
_entity.type
_entity.pdbx_description
1 polymer ?
#
loop_
_entity_poly.entity_id
_entity_poly.type
_entity_poly.pdbx_seq_one_letter_code
_entity_poly.pdbx_strand_id
1 'polypeptide(L)'
;MPGFLGYSSSIAFFFMLYFVVVVVVKKWSIPCPLPHNITILSDAFQISNSSDSDCTPKLFIISSKSGFAIPTMAFSFLCHTTVLPIYCELDRPSKARMQNITNVSISLSFTIYLISALFGYLSFYAHVDSELLLGYDAFMPRDIMVMVVRLAILLSVLLTVPLIHFPARKAVVLMLLGNRPFSWLIHIITTLTILSVVLLLALFVPDIRNVFGVVGSTTSTCLLFVYPGIFYLKIHPGPLRSFDSIGAVLLVVSGFIMGIISFSIIVNAWINDS
;
A
#
# COMPACT_ATOMS: atom_id res chain seq x y z
N MET A 1 22.70 -16.79 2.41
CA MET A 1 22.07 -16.48 3.71
C MET A 1 20.65 -17.02 3.68
N PRO A 2 20.44 -18.33 3.81
CA PRO A 2 19.09 -18.91 3.80
C PRO A 2 18.50 -18.76 5.20
N GLY A 3 17.47 -17.94 5.38
CA GLY A 3 16.69 -17.89 6.63
C GLY A 3 16.41 -16.49 7.21
N PHE A 4 17.24 -15.47 6.94
CA PHE A 4 16.99 -14.11 7.47
C PHE A 4 15.66 -13.53 6.97
N LEU A 5 15.33 -13.80 5.70
CA LEU A 5 14.09 -13.33 5.07
C LEU A 5 12.85 -13.94 5.72
N GLY A 6 12.91 -15.22 6.10
CA GLY A 6 11.80 -15.94 6.73
C GLY A 6 11.46 -15.41 8.12
N TYR A 7 12.48 -15.15 8.95
CA TYR A 7 12.28 -14.62 10.30
C TYR A 7 11.71 -13.20 10.29
N SER A 8 12.27 -12.31 9.47
CA SER A 8 11.77 -10.94 9.35
C SER A 8 10.33 -10.89 8.83
N SER A 9 10.00 -11.73 7.84
CA SER A 9 8.65 -11.78 7.26
C SER A 9 7.62 -12.32 8.25
N SER A 10 8.00 -13.30 9.08
CA SER A 10 7.13 -13.87 10.11
C SER A 10 6.79 -12.83 11.18
N ILE A 11 7.78 -12.06 11.64
CA ILE A 11 7.57 -10.98 12.61
C ILE A 11 6.63 -9.90 12.04
N ALA A 12 6.87 -9.47 10.79
CA ALA A 12 6.01 -8.49 10.12
C ALA A 12 4.56 -8.99 10.01
N PHE A 13 4.35 -10.27 9.72
CA PHE A 13 3.02 -10.87 9.66
C PHE A 13 2.27 -10.79 11.00
N PHE A 14 2.93 -11.12 12.11
CA PHE A 14 2.31 -11.02 13.44
C PHE A 14 1.95 -9.58 13.80
N PHE A 15 2.80 -8.60 13.45
CA PHE A 15 2.48 -7.18 13.65
C PHE A 15 1.27 -6.71 12.84
N MET A 16 1.14 -7.18 11.59
CA MET A 16 -0.05 -6.90 10.76
C MET A 16 -1.32 -7.54 11.32
N LEU A 17 -1.23 -8.78 11.82
CA LEU A 17 -2.36 -9.44 12.48
C LEU A 17 -2.78 -8.68 13.75
N TYR A 18 -1.82 -8.26 14.56
CA TYR A 18 -2.08 -7.44 15.75
C TYR A 18 -2.76 -6.12 15.40
N PHE A 19 -2.30 -5.42 14.35
CA PHE A 19 -2.97 -4.23 13.83
C PHE A 19 -4.44 -4.48 13.50
N VAL A 20 -4.76 -5.56 12.79
CA VAL A 20 -6.15 -5.90 12.45
C VAL A 20 -7.00 -6.12 13.70
N VAL A 21 -6.47 -6.89 14.67
CA VAL A 21 -7.18 -7.15 15.93
C VAL A 21 -7.45 -5.83 16.67
N VAL A 22 -6.47 -4.93 16.74
CA VAL A 22 -6.66 -3.63 17.39
C VAL A 22 -7.72 -2.80 16.68
N VAL A 23 -7.71 -2.73 15.33
CA VAL A 23 -8.76 -2.01 14.57
C VAL A 23 -10.16 -2.57 14.86
N VAL A 24 -10.31 -3.90 14.89
CA VAL A 24 -11.59 -4.55 15.22
C VAL A 24 -12.01 -4.24 16.66
N VAL A 25 -11.10 -4.32 17.63
CA VAL A 25 -11.41 -4.02 19.04
C VAL A 25 -11.79 -2.55 19.21
N LYS A 26 -11.04 -1.62 18.58
CA LYS A 26 -11.28 -0.18 18.70
C LYS A 26 -12.59 0.26 18.07
N LYS A 27 -13.09 -0.44 17.05
CA LYS A 27 -14.44 -0.20 16.52
C LYS A 27 -15.53 -0.29 17.60
N TRP A 28 -15.34 -1.15 18.60
CA TRP A 28 -16.29 -1.31 19.71
C TRP A 28 -15.99 -0.38 20.89
N SER A 29 -14.78 0.18 20.96
CA SER A 29 -14.39 1.12 22.02
C SER A 29 -14.75 2.57 21.72
N ILE A 30 -14.77 2.97 20.44
CA ILE A 30 -15.07 4.36 20.04
C ILE A 30 -16.60 4.54 19.94
N PRO A 31 -17.20 5.42 20.76
CA PRO A 31 -18.60 5.76 20.62
C PRO A 31 -18.84 6.59 19.35
N CYS A 32 -20.00 6.39 18.74
CA CYS A 32 -20.51 7.21 17.64
C CYS A 32 -21.82 7.86 18.12
N PRO A 33 -22.02 9.18 17.98
CA PRO A 33 -21.18 10.16 17.26
C PRO A 33 -19.84 10.46 17.96
N LEU A 34 -18.82 10.83 17.17
CA LEU A 34 -17.48 11.10 17.70
C LEU A 34 -17.53 12.33 18.63
N PRO A 35 -16.86 12.29 19.81
CA PRO A 35 -16.80 13.45 20.68
C PRO A 35 -16.04 14.56 19.96
N HIS A 36 -16.76 15.61 19.56
CA HIS A 36 -16.10 16.86 19.22
C HIS A 36 -15.37 17.39 20.45
N ASN A 37 -14.25 18.09 20.24
CA ASN A 37 -13.46 18.76 21.26
C ASN A 37 -14.33 19.81 22.00
N ILE A 38 -15.21 19.36 22.89
CA ILE A 38 -16.00 20.21 23.79
C ILE A 38 -15.16 20.36 25.04
N THR A 39 -14.21 21.29 24.97
CA THR A 39 -13.89 22.07 26.15
C THR A 39 -15.13 22.90 26.46
N ILE A 40 -16.03 22.36 27.28
CA ILE A 40 -16.84 23.06 28.28
C ILE A 40 -17.54 21.98 29.12
N LEU A 41 -17.08 21.89 30.36
CA LEU A 41 -17.87 21.45 31.50
C LEU A 41 -19.14 22.30 31.58
N SER A 42 -20.31 21.72 31.30
CA SER A 42 -21.55 21.92 32.06
C SER A 42 -22.70 21.18 31.40
N ASP A 43 -23.46 20.53 32.27
CA ASP A 43 -24.78 19.96 32.05
C ASP A 43 -24.90 18.68 31.21
N ALA A 44 -25.08 17.61 32.00
CA ALA A 44 -25.98 16.53 31.71
C ALA A 44 -27.13 16.93 30.75
N PHE A 45 -27.33 16.08 29.75
CA PHE A 45 -28.60 15.95 29.05
C PHE A 45 -29.01 17.15 28.16
N GLN A 46 -28.18 17.49 27.17
CA GLN A 46 -28.69 17.99 25.90
C GLN A 46 -28.64 16.86 24.89
N ILE A 47 -29.82 16.31 24.59
CA ILE A 47 -30.11 15.61 23.33
C ILE A 47 -29.97 16.67 22.25
N SER A 48 -28.74 17.05 21.92
CA SER A 48 -28.45 17.84 20.75
C SER A 48 -28.75 16.95 19.55
N ASN A 49 -29.54 17.51 18.64
CA ASN A 49 -29.97 16.99 17.34
C ASN A 49 -28.77 16.74 16.40
N SER A 50 -27.71 16.07 16.88
CA SER A 50 -26.59 15.55 16.09
C SER A 50 -27.13 14.38 15.28
N SER A 51 -27.25 14.62 13.98
CA SER A 51 -27.93 13.80 13.01
C SER A 51 -27.49 12.34 13.06
N ASP A 52 -28.45 11.42 13.26
CA ASP A 52 -28.31 9.96 13.05
C ASP A 52 -27.58 9.60 11.74
N SER A 53 -27.53 10.52 10.76
CA SER A 53 -26.81 10.36 9.50
C SER A 53 -25.29 10.19 9.62
N ASP A 54 -24.64 10.71 10.67
CA ASP A 54 -23.16 10.66 10.77
C ASP A 54 -22.65 9.27 11.16
N CYS A 55 -23.48 8.50 11.85
CA CYS A 55 -23.22 7.13 12.29
C CYS A 55 -23.75 6.08 11.29
N THR A 56 -24.23 6.52 10.12
CA THR A 56 -24.74 5.63 9.08
C THR A 56 -23.69 5.34 8.01
N PRO A 57 -23.50 4.07 7.60
CA PRO A 57 -22.56 3.72 6.54
C PRO A 57 -23.09 4.22 5.19
N LYS A 58 -22.31 5.07 4.52
CA LYS A 58 -22.61 5.54 3.17
C LYS A 58 -21.89 4.62 2.17
N LEU A 59 -22.62 3.66 1.62
CA LEU A 59 -22.06 2.58 0.78
C LEU A 59 -21.54 3.06 -0.59
N PHE A 60 -22.14 4.10 -1.17
CA PHE A 60 -21.75 4.63 -2.48
C PHE A 60 -21.61 6.15 -2.41
N ILE A 61 -20.36 6.63 -2.34
CA ILE A 61 -20.00 8.03 -2.52
C ILE A 61 -18.94 8.09 -3.62
N ILE A 62 -19.30 8.68 -4.75
CA ILE A 62 -18.35 9.01 -5.81
C ILE A 62 -17.88 10.45 -5.53
N SER A 63 -16.65 10.58 -5.05
CA SER A 63 -15.99 11.86 -4.80
C SER A 63 -14.60 11.85 -5.45
N SER A 64 -13.95 13.00 -5.55
CA SER A 64 -12.55 13.12 -6.00
C SER A 64 -11.62 12.19 -5.20
N LYS A 65 -11.89 12.03 -3.89
CA LYS A 65 -11.17 11.12 -2.99
C LYS A 65 -11.25 9.65 -3.42
N SER A 66 -12.36 9.23 -4.03
CA SER A 66 -12.55 7.86 -4.53
C SER A 66 -11.58 7.53 -5.67
N GLY A 67 -11.08 8.53 -6.39
CA GLY A 67 -10.07 8.37 -7.45
C GLY A 67 -8.73 7.84 -6.97
N PHE A 68 -8.41 7.99 -5.67
CA PHE A 68 -7.19 7.46 -5.07
C PHE A 68 -7.30 5.96 -4.71
N ALA A 69 -8.51 5.40 -4.67
CA ALA A 69 -8.72 4.03 -4.21
C ALA A 69 -8.14 2.99 -5.17
N ILE A 70 -8.39 3.14 -6.48
CA ILE A 70 -7.90 2.22 -7.53
C ILE A 70 -6.36 2.13 -7.52
N PRO A 71 -5.59 3.24 -7.64
CA PRO A 71 -4.14 3.16 -7.62
C PRO A 71 -3.59 2.68 -6.28
N THR A 72 -4.22 3.04 -5.15
CA THR A 72 -3.81 2.55 -3.84
C THR A 72 -3.98 1.03 -3.71
N MET A 73 -5.09 0.48 -4.22
CA MET A 73 -5.32 -0.97 -4.30
C MET A 73 -4.31 -1.66 -5.22
N ALA A 74 -4.01 -1.06 -6.38
CA ALA A 74 -2.97 -1.59 -7.27
C ALA A 74 -1.61 -1.61 -6.56
N PHE A 75 -1.26 -0.56 -5.81
CA PHE A 75 -0.04 -0.54 -5.02
C PHE A 75 -0.04 -1.56 -3.87
N SER A 76 -1.15 -1.75 -3.15
CA SER A 76 -1.20 -2.69 -2.03
C SER A 76 -1.00 -4.15 -2.44
N PHE A 77 -1.41 -4.53 -3.66
CA PHE A 77 -1.21 -5.87 -4.20
C PHE A 77 0.06 -6.01 -5.06
N LEU A 78 0.91 -4.98 -5.09
CA LEU A 78 2.17 -5.03 -5.83
C LEU A 78 3.21 -5.89 -5.08
N CYS A 79 3.32 -7.16 -5.48
CA CYS A 79 4.35 -8.08 -4.96
C CYS A 79 5.42 -8.46 -6.00
N HIS A 80 5.27 -8.03 -7.26
CA HIS A 80 6.08 -8.51 -8.39
C HIS A 80 7.60 -8.33 -8.22
N THR A 81 8.04 -7.31 -7.51
CA THR A 81 9.47 -7.00 -7.32
C THR A 81 10.16 -7.98 -6.37
N THR A 82 9.43 -8.65 -5.48
CA THR A 82 9.98 -9.59 -4.48
C THR A 82 9.78 -11.05 -4.85
N VAL A 83 8.97 -11.36 -5.86
CA VAL A 83 8.70 -12.74 -6.32
C VAL A 83 9.99 -13.47 -6.72
N LEU A 84 10.92 -12.81 -7.41
CA LEU A 84 12.16 -13.45 -7.87
C LEU A 84 13.08 -13.86 -6.71
N PRO A 85 13.42 -12.97 -5.74
CA PRO A 85 14.11 -13.38 -4.51
C PRO A 85 13.43 -14.54 -3.77
N ILE A 86 12.10 -14.50 -3.62
CA ILE A 86 11.34 -15.56 -2.94
C ILE A 86 11.45 -16.88 -3.70
N TYR A 87 11.39 -16.84 -5.05
CA TYR A 87 11.57 -18.02 -5.88
C TYR A 87 12.93 -18.69 -5.69
N CYS A 88 13.99 -17.88 -5.58
CA CYS A 88 15.35 -18.37 -5.40
C CYS A 88 15.60 -18.96 -4.00
N GLU A 89 14.86 -18.52 -2.97
CA GLU A 89 14.99 -19.03 -1.60
C GLU A 89 14.04 -20.20 -1.29
N LEU A 90 13.09 -20.49 -2.19
CA LEU A 90 12.13 -21.58 -2.03
C LEU A 90 12.82 -22.95 -2.14
N ASP A 91 12.60 -23.80 -1.13
CA ASP A 91 13.07 -25.19 -1.17
C ASP A 91 12.42 -25.97 -2.32
N ARG A 92 13.23 -26.50 -3.25
CA ARG A 92 12.84 -27.15 -4.50
C ARG A 92 11.85 -26.30 -5.33
N PRO A 93 12.34 -25.25 -6.01
CA PRO A 93 11.49 -24.29 -6.69
C PRO A 93 10.81 -24.91 -7.93
N SER A 94 9.51 -24.69 -8.06
CA SER A 94 8.72 -25.10 -9.23
C SER A 94 7.62 -24.07 -9.53
N LYS A 95 7.18 -24.01 -10.79
CA LYS A 95 6.12 -23.06 -11.22
C LYS A 95 4.83 -23.28 -10.43
N ALA A 96 4.40 -24.54 -10.28
CA ALA A 96 3.17 -24.88 -9.56
C ALA A 96 3.24 -24.49 -8.06
N ARG A 97 4.39 -24.73 -7.41
CA ARG A 97 4.56 -24.37 -5.99
C ARG A 97 4.58 -22.86 -5.80
N MET A 98 5.27 -22.12 -6.67
CA MET A 98 5.27 -20.65 -6.63
C MET A 98 3.87 -20.08 -6.86
N GLN A 99 3.09 -20.65 -7.80
CA GLN A 99 1.71 -20.23 -8.02
C GLN A 99 0.84 -20.49 -6.79
N ASN A 100 0.98 -21.65 -6.14
CA ASN A 100 0.22 -21.95 -4.92
C ASN A 100 0.58 -20.99 -3.79
N ILE A 101 1.87 -20.71 -3.56
CA ILE A 101 2.33 -19.73 -2.57
C ILE A 101 1.73 -18.36 -2.87
N THR A 102 1.79 -17.92 -4.12
CA THR A 102 1.24 -16.64 -4.55
C THR A 102 -0.27 -16.56 -4.33
N ASN A 103 -1.03 -17.59 -4.70
CA ASN A 103 -2.48 -17.64 -4.50
C ASN A 103 -2.86 -17.58 -3.01
N VAL A 104 -2.18 -18.35 -2.16
CA VAL A 104 -2.41 -18.34 -0.71
C VAL A 104 -2.06 -16.98 -0.11
N SER A 105 -0.90 -16.41 -0.47
CA SER A 105 -0.46 -15.10 0.02
C SER A 105 -1.40 -13.97 -0.39
N ILE A 106 -1.82 -13.91 -1.66
CA ILE A 106 -2.75 -12.87 -2.13
C ILE A 106 -4.12 -13.01 -1.45
N SER A 107 -4.64 -14.24 -1.31
CA SER A 107 -5.91 -14.49 -0.62
C SER A 107 -5.87 -14.06 0.85
N LEU A 108 -4.77 -14.36 1.54
CA LEU A 108 -4.55 -13.94 2.92
C LEU A 108 -4.45 -12.42 3.05
N SER A 109 -3.64 -11.77 2.20
CA SER A 109 -3.53 -10.30 2.16
C SER A 109 -4.88 -9.63 1.89
N PHE A 110 -5.65 -10.15 0.94
CA PHE A 110 -6.99 -9.64 0.63
C PHE A 110 -7.91 -9.71 1.86
N THR A 111 -7.92 -10.83 2.58
CA THR A 111 -8.74 -11.00 3.78
C THR A 111 -8.35 -10.02 4.88
N ILE A 112 -7.04 -9.87 5.13
CA ILE A 112 -6.51 -8.94 6.14
C ILE A 112 -6.88 -7.49 5.79
N TYR A 113 -6.64 -7.07 4.54
CA TYR A 113 -6.98 -5.72 4.08
C TYR A 113 -8.48 -5.45 4.11
N LEU A 114 -9.31 -6.42 3.73
CA LEU A 114 -10.76 -6.27 3.75
C LEU A 114 -11.29 -6.06 5.18
N ILE A 115 -10.84 -6.87 6.14
CA ILE A 115 -11.25 -6.73 7.54
C ILE A 115 -10.78 -5.38 8.09
N SER A 116 -9.50 -5.02 7.91
CA SER A 116 -8.99 -3.73 8.37
C SER A 116 -9.70 -2.53 7.73
N ALA A 117 -9.99 -2.58 6.43
CA ALA A 117 -10.69 -1.51 5.73
C ALA A 117 -12.14 -1.39 6.19
N LEU A 118 -12.85 -2.51 6.37
CA LEU A 118 -14.24 -2.52 6.82
C LEU A 118 -14.36 -1.95 8.24
N PHE A 119 -13.61 -2.49 9.20
CA PHE A 119 -13.68 -2.04 10.59
C PHE A 119 -13.04 -0.67 10.80
N GLY A 120 -12.02 -0.32 10.01
CA GLY A 120 -11.44 1.03 9.98
C GLY A 120 -12.43 2.08 9.47
N TYR A 121 -13.14 1.80 8.37
CA TYR A 121 -14.21 2.67 7.89
C TYR A 121 -15.35 2.79 8.89
N LEU A 122 -15.85 1.68 9.44
CA LEU A 122 -16.93 1.68 10.43
C LEU A 122 -16.54 2.38 11.74
N SER A 123 -15.25 2.60 12.02
CA SER A 123 -14.80 3.32 13.22
C SER A 123 -15.01 4.84 13.12
N PHE A 124 -14.88 5.42 11.92
CA PHE A 124 -14.90 6.87 11.71
C PHE A 124 -15.94 7.36 10.68
N TYR A 125 -16.57 6.44 9.94
CA TYR A 125 -17.57 6.70 8.90
C TYR A 125 -17.11 7.75 7.88
N ALA A 126 -17.76 8.93 7.85
CA ALA A 126 -17.45 10.00 6.90
C ALA A 126 -16.15 10.74 7.22
N HIS A 127 -15.58 10.56 8.42
CA HIS A 127 -14.43 11.30 8.93
C HIS A 127 -13.15 10.43 9.00
N VAL A 128 -12.92 9.57 8.02
CA VAL A 128 -11.69 8.76 7.92
C VAL A 128 -10.54 9.60 7.37
N ASP A 129 -9.45 9.68 8.14
CA ASP A 129 -8.19 10.33 7.73
C ASP A 129 -7.42 9.53 6.66
N SER A 130 -6.46 10.19 5.98
CA SER A 130 -5.53 9.53 5.04
C SER A 130 -4.74 8.40 5.70
N GLU A 131 -4.46 8.53 7.00
CA GLU A 131 -3.79 7.53 7.82
C GLU A 131 -4.68 7.16 9.00
N LEU A 132 -5.08 5.89 9.08
CA LEU A 132 -6.01 5.40 10.10
C LEU A 132 -5.49 5.60 11.54
N LEU A 133 -4.17 5.48 11.74
CA LEU A 133 -3.53 5.63 13.04
C LEU A 133 -3.51 7.08 13.53
N LEU A 134 -3.44 8.06 12.64
CA LEU A 134 -3.57 9.48 12.99
C LEU A 134 -4.98 9.77 13.51
N GLY A 135 -6.00 9.19 12.86
CA GLY A 135 -7.38 9.26 13.37
C GLY A 135 -7.48 8.70 14.79
N TYR A 136 -6.96 7.49 15.04
CA TYR A 136 -6.99 6.92 16.40
C TYR A 136 -6.23 7.76 17.45
N ASP A 137 -5.09 8.36 17.10
CA ASP A 137 -4.30 9.21 17.99
C ASP A 137 -5.01 10.53 18.34
N ALA A 138 -5.76 11.09 17.38
CA ALA A 138 -6.53 12.32 17.58
C ALA A 138 -7.68 12.14 18.59
N PHE A 139 -8.37 10.99 18.58
CA PHE A 139 -9.52 10.74 19.47
C PHE A 139 -9.15 10.04 20.79
N MET A 140 -8.09 9.22 20.80
CA MET A 140 -7.63 8.50 21.99
C MET A 140 -6.12 8.70 22.19
N PRO A 141 -5.70 9.93 22.54
CA PRO A 141 -4.29 10.19 22.77
C PRO A 141 -3.76 9.33 23.93
N ARG A 142 -2.61 8.69 23.72
CA ARG A 142 -1.92 7.80 24.69
C ARG A 142 -2.54 6.43 24.93
N ASP A 143 -3.41 5.95 24.05
CA ASP A 143 -3.87 4.56 24.14
C ASP A 143 -2.72 3.58 23.92
N ILE A 144 -2.45 2.72 24.92
CA ILE A 144 -1.32 1.79 24.91
C ILE A 144 -1.40 0.85 23.70
N MET A 145 -2.61 0.40 23.31
CA MET A 145 -2.77 -0.53 22.19
C MET A 145 -2.37 0.14 20.87
N VAL A 146 -2.82 1.37 20.65
CA VAL A 146 -2.53 2.15 19.42
C VAL A 146 -1.03 2.49 19.36
N MET A 147 -0.43 2.85 20.50
CA MET A 147 1.00 3.12 20.60
C MET A 147 1.85 1.87 20.27
N VAL A 148 1.47 0.69 20.79
CA VAL A 148 2.14 -0.57 20.48
C VAL A 148 2.02 -0.92 19.00
N VAL A 149 0.85 -0.74 18.39
CA VAL A 149 0.65 -0.92 16.95
C VAL A 149 1.57 -0.01 16.14
N ARG A 150 1.67 1.28 16.51
CA ARG A 150 2.53 2.26 15.82
C ARG A 150 4.01 1.85 15.87
N LEU A 151 4.47 1.40 17.04
CA LEU A 151 5.84 0.87 17.20
C LEU A 151 6.07 -0.42 16.40
N ALA A 152 5.09 -1.32 16.38
CA ALA A 152 5.16 -2.57 15.64
C ALA A 152 5.25 -2.33 14.12
N ILE A 153 4.44 -1.42 13.58
CA ILE A 153 4.49 -1.04 12.16
C ILE A 153 5.81 -0.33 11.84
N LEU A 154 6.28 0.59 12.70
CA LEU A 154 7.58 1.24 12.52
C LEU A 154 8.71 0.21 12.44
N LEU A 155 8.74 -0.76 13.36
CA LEU A 155 9.74 -1.83 13.35
C LEU A 155 9.62 -2.71 12.10
N SER A 156 8.40 -3.06 11.68
CA SER A 156 8.15 -3.82 10.45
C SER A 156 8.71 -3.11 9.22
N VAL A 157 8.44 -1.81 9.10
CA VAL A 157 8.94 -0.97 8.00
C VAL A 157 10.46 -0.91 8.04
N LEU A 158 11.08 -0.66 9.20
CA LEU A 158 12.54 -0.63 9.36
C LEU A 158 13.22 -1.93 8.92
N LEU A 159 12.61 -3.09 9.22
CA LEU A 159 13.11 -4.39 8.78
C LEU A 159 12.95 -4.60 7.26
N THR A 160 11.95 -3.98 6.65
CA THR A 160 11.63 -4.11 5.22
C THR A 160 12.48 -3.19 4.34
N VAL A 161 12.89 -2.01 4.84
CA VAL A 161 13.69 -1.03 4.06
C VAL A 161 14.95 -1.65 3.43
N PRO A 162 15.80 -2.41 4.14
CA PRO A 162 17.00 -3.02 3.54
C PRO A 162 16.68 -3.97 2.39
N LEU A 163 15.57 -4.71 2.51
CA LEU A 163 15.15 -5.71 1.53
C LEU A 163 14.72 -5.07 0.21
N ILE A 164 14.05 -3.92 0.26
CA ILE A 164 13.63 -3.16 -0.93
C ILE A 164 14.79 -2.33 -1.48
N HIS A 165 15.66 -1.80 -0.62
CA HIS A 165 16.76 -0.95 -1.04
C HIS A 165 17.84 -1.74 -1.82
N PHE A 166 18.05 -3.02 -1.49
CA PHE A 166 19.01 -3.87 -2.20
C PHE A 166 18.73 -4.00 -3.71
N PRO A 167 17.54 -4.45 -4.16
CA PRO A 167 17.20 -4.52 -5.58
C PRO A 167 17.11 -3.12 -6.22
N ALA A 168 16.63 -2.11 -5.48
CA ALA A 168 16.60 -0.73 -5.99
C ALA A 168 18.01 -0.22 -6.36
N ARG A 169 18.99 -0.43 -5.49
CA ARG A 169 20.39 -0.07 -5.77
C ARG A 169 20.93 -0.84 -6.97
N LYS A 170 20.65 -2.15 -7.06
CA LYS A 170 21.08 -2.98 -8.21
C LYS A 170 20.49 -2.45 -9.51
N ALA A 171 19.20 -2.08 -9.53
CA ALA A 171 18.54 -1.50 -10.68
C ALA A 171 19.18 -0.16 -11.10
N VAL A 172 19.42 0.75 -10.14
CA VAL A 172 20.03 2.07 -10.43
C VAL A 172 21.45 1.93 -10.97
N VAL A 173 22.30 1.09 -10.35
CA VAL A 173 23.67 0.87 -10.85
C VAL A 173 23.64 0.26 -12.25
N LEU A 174 22.75 -0.70 -12.51
CA LEU A 174 22.63 -1.34 -13.80
C LEU A 174 22.16 -0.36 -14.89
N MET A 175 21.19 0.52 -14.57
CA MET A 175 20.68 1.51 -15.53
C MET A 175 21.67 2.63 -15.84
N LEU A 176 22.40 3.13 -14.84
CA LEU A 176 23.27 4.30 -14.99
C LEU A 176 24.71 3.95 -15.39
N LEU A 177 25.27 2.89 -14.83
CA LEU A 177 26.68 2.52 -15.02
C LEU A 177 26.85 1.21 -15.80
N GLY A 178 25.77 0.51 -16.14
CA GLY A 178 25.83 -0.79 -16.80
C GLY A 178 26.39 -1.89 -15.89
N ASN A 179 26.87 -2.98 -16.50
CA ASN A 179 27.39 -4.13 -15.77
C ASN A 179 28.85 -3.91 -15.33
N ARG A 180 29.07 -3.03 -14.35
CA ARG A 180 30.40 -2.74 -13.77
C ARG A 180 30.69 -3.68 -12.60
N PRO A 181 31.98 -4.04 -12.37
CA PRO A 181 32.38 -4.83 -11.23
C PRO A 181 32.08 -4.10 -9.91
N PHE A 182 32.03 -4.87 -8.82
CA PHE A 182 31.73 -4.35 -7.49
C PHE A 182 32.77 -3.28 -7.06
N SER A 183 32.28 -2.09 -6.70
CA SER A 183 33.09 -1.01 -6.13
C SER A 183 32.36 -0.36 -4.95
N TRP A 184 33.04 -0.25 -3.82
CA TRP A 184 32.49 0.33 -2.59
C TRP A 184 32.03 1.79 -2.78
N LEU A 185 32.79 2.60 -3.52
CA LEU A 185 32.43 3.99 -3.79
C LEU A 185 31.11 4.11 -4.54
N ILE A 186 30.93 3.32 -5.60
CA ILE A 186 29.68 3.32 -6.38
C ILE A 186 28.49 2.92 -5.50
N HIS A 187 28.69 1.93 -4.61
CA HIS A 187 27.63 1.48 -3.71
C HIS A 187 27.25 2.55 -2.68
N ILE A 188 28.23 3.21 -2.06
CA ILE A 188 27.98 4.28 -1.08
C ILE A 188 27.27 5.45 -1.76
N ILE A 189 27.81 5.94 -2.88
CA ILE A 189 27.22 7.06 -3.63
C ILE A 189 25.79 6.74 -4.05
N THR A 190 25.54 5.56 -4.65
CA THR A 190 24.19 5.18 -5.08
C THR A 190 23.21 5.10 -3.91
N THR A 191 23.65 4.56 -2.76
CA THR A 191 22.81 4.45 -1.57
C THR A 191 22.48 5.83 -1.00
N LEU A 192 23.47 6.73 -0.91
CA LEU A 192 23.26 8.11 -0.47
C LEU A 192 22.33 8.87 -1.41
N THR A 193 22.47 8.70 -2.72
CA THR A 193 21.56 9.33 -3.70
C THR A 193 20.13 8.84 -3.55
N ILE A 194 19.91 7.53 -3.41
CA ILE A 194 18.56 6.97 -3.21
C ILE A 194 17.95 7.49 -1.90
N LEU A 195 18.70 7.45 -0.79
CA LEU A 195 18.21 7.95 0.51
C LEU A 195 17.89 9.45 0.47
N SER A 196 18.72 10.24 -0.21
CA SER A 196 18.51 11.68 -0.39
C SER A 196 17.20 11.97 -1.14
N VAL A 197 16.93 11.23 -2.24
CA VAL A 197 15.68 11.39 -2.99
C VAL A 197 14.46 10.98 -2.15
N VAL A 198 14.54 9.88 -1.41
CA VAL A 198 13.46 9.42 -0.53
C VAL A 198 13.19 10.44 0.58
N LEU A 199 14.24 10.97 1.21
CA LEU A 199 14.12 12.00 2.25
C LEU A 199 13.48 13.27 1.70
N LEU A 200 13.93 13.72 0.52
CA LEU A 200 13.40 14.90 -0.13
C LEU A 200 11.90 14.74 -0.42
N LEU A 201 11.49 13.58 -0.94
CA LEU A 201 10.09 13.28 -1.18
C LEU A 201 9.25 13.29 0.11
N ALA A 202 9.79 12.72 1.21
CA ALA A 202 9.11 12.72 2.51
C ALA A 202 8.95 14.13 3.11
N LEU A 203 9.89 15.06 2.82
CA LEU A 203 9.80 16.44 3.27
C LEU A 203 8.81 17.28 2.47
N PHE A 204 8.72 17.05 1.15
CA PHE A 204 7.84 17.82 0.27
C PHE A 204 6.40 17.30 0.19
N VAL A 205 6.18 16.00 0.40
CA VAL A 205 4.85 15.36 0.29
C VAL A 205 4.47 14.73 1.63
N PRO A 206 3.83 15.47 2.54
CA PRO A 206 3.49 14.97 3.88
C PRO A 206 2.28 14.01 3.88
N ASP A 207 1.42 14.05 2.86
CA ASP A 207 0.26 13.14 2.79
C ASP A 207 0.63 11.83 2.08
N ILE A 208 0.57 10.73 2.82
CA ILE A 208 0.84 9.38 2.33
C ILE A 208 -0.13 8.94 1.22
N ARG A 209 -1.37 9.46 1.22
CA ARG A 209 -2.37 9.19 0.18
C ARG A 209 -1.91 9.67 -1.19
N ASN A 210 -1.26 10.83 -1.23
CA ASN A 210 -0.72 11.40 -2.48
C ASN A 210 0.42 10.54 -3.02
N VAL A 211 1.32 10.10 -2.15
CA VAL A 211 2.42 9.20 -2.52
C VAL A 211 1.89 7.88 -3.07
N PHE A 212 0.96 7.23 -2.37
CA PHE A 212 0.37 5.96 -2.82
C PHE A 212 -0.47 6.11 -4.09
N GLY A 213 -1.19 7.22 -4.26
CA GLY A 213 -1.92 7.51 -5.49
C GLY A 213 -1.00 7.61 -6.70
N VAL A 214 0.08 8.40 -6.61
CA VAL A 214 1.02 8.61 -7.72
C VAL A 214 1.82 7.35 -8.03
N VAL A 215 2.41 6.72 -7.01
CA VAL A 215 3.20 5.50 -7.19
C VAL A 215 2.31 4.35 -7.69
N GLY A 216 1.08 4.25 -7.17
CA GLY A 216 0.10 3.28 -7.61
C GLY A 216 -0.34 3.46 -9.05
N SER A 217 -0.66 4.69 -9.45
CA SER A 217 -1.13 5.00 -10.82
C SER A 217 -0.03 4.87 -11.88
N THR A 218 1.24 5.03 -11.51
CA THR A 218 2.37 4.98 -12.44
C THR A 218 3.12 3.63 -12.37
N THR A 219 3.73 3.33 -11.24
CA THR A 219 4.64 2.19 -11.08
C THR A 219 3.85 0.88 -11.00
N SER A 220 2.79 0.84 -10.18
CA SER A 220 2.01 -0.39 -10.01
C SER A 220 1.21 -0.73 -11.25
N THR A 221 0.61 0.23 -11.95
CA THR A 221 -0.10 -0.04 -13.22
C THR A 221 0.83 -0.61 -14.28
N CYS A 222 2.06 -0.09 -14.37
CA CYS A 222 3.08 -0.64 -15.27
C CYS A 222 3.46 -2.07 -14.89
N LEU A 223 3.70 -2.35 -13.61
CA LEU A 223 4.14 -3.67 -13.13
C LEU A 223 3.05 -4.74 -13.12
N LEU A 224 1.81 -4.37 -12.84
CA LEU A 224 0.68 -5.30 -12.77
C LEU A 224 0.09 -5.59 -14.15
N PHE A 225 -0.01 -4.58 -14.99
CA PHE A 225 -0.73 -4.68 -16.25
C PHE A 225 0.21 -4.61 -17.46
N VAL A 226 0.97 -3.54 -17.61
CA VAL A 226 1.72 -3.29 -18.85
C VAL A 226 2.85 -4.33 -19.07
N TYR A 227 3.73 -4.54 -18.09
CA TYR A 227 4.89 -5.41 -18.26
C TYR A 227 4.53 -6.89 -18.45
N PRO A 228 3.62 -7.50 -17.67
CA PRO A 228 3.21 -8.89 -17.89
C PRO A 228 2.63 -9.11 -19.29
N GLY A 229 1.80 -8.17 -19.78
CA GLY A 229 1.24 -8.24 -21.13
C GLY A 229 2.30 -8.14 -22.22
N ILE A 230 3.25 -7.20 -22.09
CA ILE A 230 4.37 -7.06 -23.05
C ILE A 230 5.26 -8.30 -23.04
N PHE A 231 5.62 -8.81 -21.86
CA PHE A 231 6.46 -10.02 -21.76
C PHE A 231 5.77 -11.23 -22.37
N TYR A 232 4.47 -11.40 -22.13
CA TYR A 232 3.70 -12.47 -22.75
C TYR A 232 3.73 -12.37 -24.28
N LEU A 233 3.45 -11.20 -24.85
CA LEU A 233 3.45 -10.98 -26.31
C LEU A 233 4.83 -11.13 -26.95
N LYS A 234 5.91 -10.87 -26.21
CA LYS A 234 7.29 -11.03 -26.70
C LYS A 234 7.80 -12.47 -26.62
N ILE A 235 7.35 -13.23 -25.63
CA ILE A 235 7.80 -14.61 -25.40
C ILE A 235 6.94 -15.62 -26.16
N HIS A 236 5.65 -15.33 -26.37
CA HIS A 236 4.74 -16.24 -27.06
C HIS A 236 4.96 -16.19 -28.59
N PRO A 237 5.35 -17.30 -29.24
CA PRO A 237 5.63 -17.34 -30.67
C PRO A 237 4.37 -17.41 -31.56
N GLY A 238 3.17 -17.38 -30.98
CA GLY A 238 1.91 -17.51 -31.69
C GLY A 238 1.44 -16.23 -32.40
N PRO A 239 0.44 -16.34 -33.29
CA PRO A 239 -0.12 -15.18 -33.98
C PRO A 239 -0.84 -14.24 -33.00
N LEU A 240 -0.67 -12.93 -33.18
CA LEU A 240 -1.28 -11.88 -32.35
C LEU A 240 -2.82 -11.92 -32.27
N ARG A 241 -3.47 -12.68 -33.17
CA ARG A 241 -4.92 -12.84 -33.25
C ARG A 241 -5.45 -14.02 -32.42
N SER A 242 -4.59 -14.77 -31.71
CA SER A 242 -5.03 -15.79 -30.75
C SER A 242 -5.77 -15.14 -29.58
N PHE A 243 -6.74 -15.83 -29.00
CA PHE A 243 -7.53 -15.35 -27.85
C PHE A 243 -6.64 -14.92 -26.67
N ASP A 244 -5.57 -15.68 -26.40
CA ASP A 244 -4.63 -15.37 -25.33
C ASP A 244 -3.78 -14.12 -25.62
N SER A 245 -3.42 -13.91 -26.89
CA SER A 245 -2.68 -12.70 -27.32
C SER A 245 -3.57 -11.45 -27.28
N ILE A 246 -4.85 -11.58 -27.63
CA ILE A 246 -5.84 -10.51 -27.47
C ILE A 246 -6.00 -10.17 -25.99
N GLY A 247 -6.07 -11.18 -25.10
CA GLY A 247 -6.11 -10.97 -23.65
C GLY A 247 -4.89 -10.18 -23.15
N ALA A 248 -3.68 -10.52 -23.61
CA ALA A 248 -2.47 -9.78 -23.25
C ALA A 248 -2.47 -8.32 -23.78
N VAL A 249 -2.94 -8.09 -25.01
CA VAL A 249 -3.08 -6.72 -25.56
C VAL A 249 -4.10 -5.91 -24.76
N LEU A 250 -5.26 -6.49 -24.44
CA LEU A 250 -6.29 -5.84 -23.62
C LEU A 250 -5.75 -5.47 -22.24
N LEU A 251 -4.93 -6.32 -21.67
CA LEU A 251 -4.30 -6.11 -20.36
C LEU A 251 -3.28 -4.96 -20.40
N VAL A 252 -2.51 -4.81 -21.49
CA VAL A 252 -1.64 -3.64 -21.70
C VAL A 252 -2.45 -2.36 -21.84
N VAL A 253 -3.47 -2.37 -22.71
CA VAL A 253 -4.31 -1.18 -22.97
C VAL A 253 -5.06 -0.74 -21.72
N SER A 254 -5.65 -1.67 -20.97
CA SER A 254 -6.33 -1.36 -19.71
C SER A 254 -5.38 -0.78 -18.67
N GLY A 255 -4.13 -1.27 -18.60
CA GLY A 255 -3.08 -0.71 -17.76
C GLY A 255 -2.77 0.76 -18.06
N PHE A 256 -2.59 1.10 -19.34
CA PHE A 256 -2.38 2.50 -19.75
C PHE A 256 -3.58 3.39 -19.45
N ILE A 257 -4.80 2.92 -19.75
CA ILE A 257 -6.03 3.66 -19.48
C ILE A 257 -6.18 3.91 -17.98
N MET A 258 -6.02 2.88 -17.14
CA MET A 258 -6.11 3.04 -15.69
C MET A 258 -5.04 3.96 -15.12
N GLY A 259 -3.80 3.89 -15.64
CA GLY A 259 -2.71 4.77 -15.22
C GLY A 259 -2.99 6.24 -15.55
N ILE A 260 -3.38 6.53 -16.80
CA ILE A 260 -3.66 7.89 -17.26
C ILE A 260 -4.87 8.48 -16.52
N ILE A 261 -5.96 7.73 -16.39
CA ILE A 261 -7.16 8.19 -15.70
C ILE A 261 -6.85 8.47 -14.23
N SER A 262 -6.22 7.53 -13.53
CA SER A 262 -5.91 7.69 -12.10
C SER A 262 -4.95 8.86 -11.87
N PHE A 263 -3.90 8.99 -12.67
CA PHE A 263 -2.95 10.09 -12.57
C PHE A 263 -3.62 11.44 -12.83
N SER A 264 -4.48 11.53 -13.85
CA SER A 264 -5.22 12.75 -14.17
C SER A 264 -6.15 13.18 -13.04
N ILE A 265 -6.86 12.21 -12.42
CA ILE A 265 -7.73 12.50 -11.27
C ILE A 265 -6.93 13.03 -10.08
N ILE A 266 -5.76 12.44 -9.80
CA ILE A 266 -4.89 12.86 -8.70
C ILE A 266 -4.35 14.28 -8.94
N VAL A 267 -3.87 14.58 -10.15
CA VAL A 267 -3.38 15.91 -10.51
C VAL A 267 -4.50 16.96 -10.40
N ASN A 268 -5.69 16.63 -10.90
CA ASN A 268 -6.85 17.53 -10.80
C ASN A 268 -7.28 17.74 -9.33
N ALA A 269 -7.20 16.71 -8.49
CA ALA A 269 -7.46 16.85 -7.06
C ALA A 269 -6.48 17.84 -6.43
N TRP A 270 -5.18 17.76 -6.74
CA TRP A 270 -4.20 18.71 -6.23
C TRP A 270 -4.46 20.14 -6.68
N ILE A 271 -4.82 20.35 -7.95
CA ILE A 271 -5.11 21.69 -8.47
C ILE A 271 -6.32 22.30 -7.76
N ASN A 272 -7.35 21.51 -7.48
CA ASN A 272 -8.59 21.99 -6.85
C ASN A 272 -8.49 22.13 -5.32
N ASP A 273 -7.58 21.38 -4.69
CA ASP A 273 -7.32 21.45 -3.25
C ASP A 273 -6.20 22.49 -2.89
N SER A 274 -5.61 23.15 -3.90
CA SER A 274 -4.62 24.25 -3.76
C SER A 274 -5.27 25.63 -3.74
#